data_AF-A0A940V1K9-F1
#
_entry.id   AF-A0A940V1K9-F1
#
_cell.length_a   1.000
_cell.length_b   1.000
_cell.length_c   1.000
_cell.angle_alpha   90.00
_cell.angle_beta   90.00
_cell.angle_gamma   90.00
#
_symmetry.space_group_name_H-M   'P 1'
#
loop_
_entity.id
_entity.type
_entity.pdbx_description
1 polymer ?
#
loop_
_entity_poly.entity_id
_entity_poly.type
_entity_poly.pdbx_seq_one_letter_code
_entity_poly.pdbx_strand_id
1 'polypeptide(L)'
;MTAEERQRITSNEYADFIIEGSKNPKILEQFPNSTVQIMNDRFAIVYVPVAQLTGRTISQFGYSVLPSVFGLNSTLSLEASGVVRLRRTPVFNLRGSGVLVGMIDTGIDYTNPVFLHSDGTTKIAALWDQTIESDQFPVNSQYGTEYLSDAINEALSNNDPHSVVPSVDENGHGTMLAGIAAGSEIQGSDFSGVVPDSDLVVVKLKTIKQIYRDFFLIPEGVPAYQENDIMWGLQYVIEVARRLQKPLALCIGLGSSQGSHDGRGALSSLLSVGGDFPGVAISIAGGNEGNMRRHFFSRVDAQIGYSTVELNVGDNETGFTMELWGEAPNTYSVDILSPAGEYIPRITEGLSVNREINFVFEKTRIFVDYKMVESSTGDQLILMRFVTPTAGIWRLQVYTRGNLEGSFHIWLPMNGFVSENTYFIQSDPYTTITSPGNSIVPITVTAYNPANNNLYQRASRGYSRINTIKPELAAPGVNIQAPTLDQKFTQITGTGAAAAHTAGITAIILEWGIVRKNYPGIDSVEVKKFLIRGANRVPTQTYPNRDWGYGIIDIYNVFDILRADTQR
;
A
#
# COMPACT_ATOMS: atom_id res chain seq x y z
N MET A 1 -14.49 14.36 20.19
CA MET A 1 -15.63 14.62 19.29
C MET A 1 -16.93 14.22 19.97
N THR A 2 -18.04 14.81 19.58
CA THR A 2 -19.39 14.35 19.95
C THR A 2 -19.77 13.09 19.19
N ALA A 3 -20.83 12.38 19.59
CA ALA A 3 -21.31 11.20 18.85
C ALA A 3 -21.70 11.52 17.40
N GLU A 4 -22.32 12.68 17.16
CA GLU A 4 -22.67 13.18 15.83
C GLU A 4 -21.42 13.43 14.96
N GLU A 5 -20.37 14.01 15.54
CA GLU A 5 -19.11 14.25 14.84
C GLU A 5 -18.41 12.93 14.45
N ARG A 6 -18.52 11.87 15.27
CA ARG A 6 -17.96 10.55 14.94
C ARG A 6 -18.63 9.91 13.72
N GLN A 7 -19.92 10.12 13.52
CA GLN A 7 -20.64 9.61 12.35
C GLN A 7 -20.08 10.16 11.03
N ARG A 8 -19.43 11.34 11.05
CA ARG A 8 -18.80 11.93 9.86
C ARG A 8 -17.58 11.15 9.39
N ILE A 9 -16.97 10.36 10.27
CA ILE A 9 -15.79 9.53 9.96
C ILE A 9 -16.17 8.39 9.01
N THR A 10 -17.33 7.76 9.23
CA THR A 10 -17.81 6.61 8.45
C THR A 10 -18.81 7.01 7.35
N SER A 11 -19.51 8.14 7.49
CA SER A 11 -20.52 8.59 6.53
C SER A 11 -19.96 8.98 5.15
N ASN A 12 -20.67 8.56 4.10
CA ASN A 12 -20.44 8.97 2.71
C ASN A 12 -20.86 10.42 2.42
N GLU A 13 -21.52 11.11 3.34
CA GLU A 13 -21.89 12.52 3.21
C GLU A 13 -20.71 13.47 3.47
N TYR A 14 -19.60 12.94 3.96
CA TYR A 14 -18.39 13.70 4.30
C TYR A 14 -17.17 13.13 3.58
N ALA A 15 -16.33 14.01 3.06
CA ALA A 15 -15.00 13.71 2.55
C ALA A 15 -13.94 13.97 3.62
N ASP A 16 -12.86 13.22 3.55
CA ASP A 16 -11.74 13.20 4.48
C ASP A 16 -10.54 13.91 3.84
N PHE A 17 -10.04 14.99 4.45
CA PHE A 17 -8.83 15.65 4.00
C PHE A 17 -7.68 15.39 4.97
N ILE A 18 -6.54 14.94 4.44
CA ILE A 18 -5.30 14.76 5.18
C ILE A 18 -4.56 16.09 5.20
N ILE A 19 -4.45 16.68 6.38
CA ILE A 19 -3.82 18.00 6.57
C ILE A 19 -2.51 17.86 7.32
N GLU A 20 -1.42 18.34 6.69
CA GLU A 20 -0.14 18.57 7.37
C GLU A 20 -0.18 19.91 8.12
N GLY A 21 0.13 19.87 9.42
CA GLY A 21 0.01 21.03 10.32
C GLY A 21 -1.19 20.91 11.26
N SER A 22 -1.33 19.76 11.93
CA SER A 22 -2.44 19.41 12.81
C SER A 22 -2.75 20.43 13.92
N LYS A 23 -1.79 21.28 14.28
CA LYS A 23 -1.93 22.32 15.31
C LYS A 23 -1.91 23.75 14.77
N ASN A 24 -2.09 23.97 13.46
CA ASN A 24 -2.12 25.31 12.86
C ASN A 24 -3.57 25.78 12.64
N PRO A 25 -4.12 26.67 13.49
CA PRO A 25 -5.52 27.11 13.39
C PRO A 25 -5.83 27.76 12.04
N LYS A 26 -4.88 28.50 11.45
CA LYS A 26 -5.05 29.17 10.15
C LYS A 26 -5.25 28.21 8.99
N ILE A 27 -4.78 26.97 9.11
CA ILE A 27 -4.99 25.92 8.09
C ILE A 27 -6.35 25.27 8.32
N LEU A 28 -6.67 24.94 9.58
CA LEU A 28 -7.92 24.25 9.92
C LEU A 28 -9.17 25.14 9.72
N GLU A 29 -9.05 26.45 9.95
CA GLU A 29 -10.12 27.44 9.75
C GLU A 29 -10.54 27.60 8.27
N GLN A 30 -9.76 27.05 7.32
CA GLN A 30 -10.11 27.06 5.89
C GLN A 30 -11.26 26.10 5.55
N PHE A 31 -11.69 25.25 6.49
CA PHE A 31 -12.72 24.25 6.31
C PHE A 31 -13.92 24.54 7.23
N PRO A 32 -14.80 25.49 6.90
CA PRO A 32 -15.96 25.81 7.73
C PRO A 32 -16.95 24.63 7.77
N ASN A 33 -17.61 24.45 8.92
CA ASN A 33 -18.54 23.33 9.17
C ASN A 33 -17.89 21.94 9.02
N SER A 34 -16.59 21.83 9.25
CA SER A 34 -15.88 20.56 9.27
C SER A 34 -15.73 20.00 10.68
N THR A 35 -15.39 18.72 10.77
CA THR A 35 -14.90 18.10 12.00
C THR A 35 -13.41 17.83 11.86
N VAL A 36 -12.63 18.25 12.85
CA VAL A 36 -11.18 18.01 12.87
C VAL A 36 -10.86 16.89 13.84
N GLN A 37 -10.13 15.90 13.35
CA GLN A 37 -9.56 14.84 14.14
C GLN A 37 -8.03 14.92 14.10
N ILE A 38 -7.43 15.22 15.25
CA ILE A 38 -5.98 15.22 15.38
C ILE A 38 -5.48 13.78 15.43
N MET A 39 -4.61 13.40 14.48
CA MET A 39 -3.99 12.08 14.47
C MET A 39 -2.71 12.07 15.28
N ASN A 40 -1.84 13.05 15.05
CA ASN A 40 -0.58 13.24 15.77
C ASN A 40 -0.08 14.68 15.59
N ASP A 41 1.16 14.95 15.99
CA ASP A 41 1.78 16.28 15.90
C ASP A 41 1.95 16.80 14.47
N ARG A 42 1.89 15.92 13.45
CA ARG A 42 2.02 16.30 12.04
C ARG A 42 0.68 16.33 11.31
N PHE A 43 -0.13 15.28 11.45
CA PHE A 43 -1.33 15.07 10.65
C PHE A 43 -2.63 15.27 11.43
N ALA A 44 -3.61 15.89 10.78
CA ALA A 44 -5.01 15.89 11.17
C ALA A 44 -5.88 15.44 10.00
N ILE A 45 -6.99 14.80 10.30
CA ILE A 45 -8.03 14.46 9.31
C ILE A 45 -9.17 15.46 9.48
N VAL A 46 -9.55 16.11 8.39
CA VAL A 46 -10.64 17.10 8.37
C VAL A 46 -11.79 16.53 7.56
N TYR A 47 -12.94 16.34 8.21
CA TYR A 47 -14.16 15.81 7.60
C TYR A 47 -15.03 16.95 7.09
N VAL A 48 -15.12 17.11 5.77
CA VAL A 48 -15.82 18.20 5.08
C VAL A 48 -17.06 17.65 4.39
N PRO A 49 -18.24 18.31 4.49
CA PRO A 49 -19.43 17.87 3.77
C PRO A 49 -19.18 17.77 2.26
N VAL A 50 -19.57 16.65 1.64
CA VAL A 50 -19.38 16.41 0.19
C VAL A 50 -20.06 17.50 -0.65
N ALA A 51 -21.17 18.07 -0.16
CA ALA A 51 -21.86 19.19 -0.80
C ALA A 51 -21.00 20.46 -0.98
N GLN A 52 -19.88 20.58 -0.25
CA GLN A 52 -18.92 21.69 -0.42
C GLN A 52 -17.89 21.42 -1.52
N LEU A 53 -17.76 20.18 -1.98
CA LEU A 53 -16.81 19.81 -3.02
C LEU A 53 -17.35 20.19 -4.40
N THR A 54 -16.47 20.70 -5.26
CA THR A 54 -16.82 21.14 -6.61
C THR A 54 -15.80 20.64 -7.63
N GLY A 55 -16.01 20.91 -8.92
CA GLY A 55 -14.97 20.67 -9.94
C GLY A 55 -13.64 21.39 -9.67
N ARG A 56 -13.62 22.35 -8.74
CA ARG A 56 -12.44 23.14 -8.35
C ARG A 56 -11.72 22.63 -7.09
N THR A 57 -12.13 21.51 -6.49
CA THR A 57 -11.55 20.98 -5.25
C THR A 57 -10.02 20.92 -5.28
N ILE A 58 -9.42 20.37 -6.35
CA ILE A 58 -7.96 20.33 -6.51
C ILE A 58 -7.38 21.74 -6.55
N SER A 59 -7.96 22.64 -7.33
CA SER A 59 -7.50 24.02 -7.44
C SER A 59 -7.54 24.77 -6.09
N GLN A 60 -8.58 24.51 -5.27
CA GLN A 60 -8.84 25.17 -4.00
C GLN A 60 -8.00 24.62 -2.84
N PHE A 61 -7.97 23.30 -2.67
CA PHE A 61 -7.39 22.66 -1.48
C PHE A 61 -6.07 21.93 -1.75
N GLY A 62 -5.71 21.72 -3.02
CA GLY A 62 -4.52 20.95 -3.41
C GLY A 62 -4.83 19.49 -3.67
N TYR A 63 -3.85 18.77 -4.22
CA TYR A 63 -3.97 17.33 -4.48
C TYR A 63 -3.63 16.49 -3.24
N SER A 64 -2.54 16.82 -2.54
CA SER A 64 -2.05 16.05 -1.39
C SER A 64 -3.02 15.95 -0.20
N VAL A 65 -4.05 16.79 -0.15
CA VAL A 65 -5.06 16.70 0.91
C VAL A 65 -6.04 15.56 0.68
N LEU A 66 -6.22 15.13 -0.57
CA LEU A 66 -7.09 13.99 -0.87
C LEU A 66 -6.35 12.70 -0.49
N PRO A 67 -6.97 11.78 0.26
CA PRO A 67 -6.39 10.49 0.53
C PRO A 67 -6.24 9.70 -0.77
N SER A 68 -5.07 9.09 -0.92
CA SER A 68 -4.85 8.10 -1.98
C SER A 68 -5.70 6.86 -1.74
N VAL A 69 -5.96 6.11 -2.81
CA VAL A 69 -6.73 4.87 -2.77
C VAL A 69 -5.83 3.66 -3.01
N PHE A 70 -5.96 2.66 -2.14
CA PHE A 70 -5.12 1.48 -2.11
C PHE A 70 -5.89 0.21 -2.51
N GLY A 71 -5.25 -0.65 -3.29
CA GLY A 71 -5.74 -1.98 -3.66
C GLY A 71 -4.87 -3.10 -3.08
N LEU A 72 -5.31 -4.34 -3.29
CA LEU A 72 -4.63 -5.55 -2.79
C LEU A 72 -3.45 -5.94 -3.69
N ASN A 73 -2.32 -6.35 -3.09
CA ASN A 73 -1.12 -6.77 -3.82
C ASN A 73 -0.91 -8.30 -3.84
N SER A 74 -1.95 -9.11 -3.67
CA SER A 74 -1.94 -10.56 -3.95
C SER A 74 -3.30 -11.06 -4.45
N THR A 75 -3.29 -12.14 -5.22
CA THR A 75 -4.49 -12.81 -5.72
C THR A 75 -4.39 -14.32 -5.55
N LEU A 76 -5.54 -15.00 -5.61
CA LEU A 76 -5.60 -16.46 -5.70
C LEU A 76 -4.88 -16.95 -6.97
N SER A 77 -4.14 -18.06 -6.85
CA SER A 77 -3.39 -18.66 -7.95
C SER A 77 -4.26 -19.68 -8.68
N LEU A 78 -4.66 -19.39 -9.92
CA LEU A 78 -5.53 -20.27 -10.73
C LEU A 78 -4.78 -21.43 -11.39
N GLU A 79 -3.45 -21.34 -11.55
CA GLU A 79 -2.61 -22.32 -12.27
C GLU A 79 -1.50 -22.92 -11.38
N ALA A 80 -1.89 -23.42 -10.21
CA ALA A 80 -0.99 -24.04 -9.26
C ALA A 80 -0.51 -25.43 -9.72
N SER A 81 0.64 -25.51 -10.41
CA SER A 81 1.36 -26.78 -10.61
C SER A 81 2.55 -26.89 -9.65
N GLY A 82 2.34 -27.59 -8.53
CA GLY A 82 3.38 -27.86 -7.52
C GLY A 82 3.20 -27.07 -6.22
N VAL A 83 3.28 -27.79 -5.10
CA VAL A 83 3.20 -27.22 -3.75
C VAL A 83 4.60 -26.76 -3.35
N VAL A 84 4.83 -25.44 -3.27
CA VAL A 84 6.09 -24.93 -2.73
C VAL A 84 5.98 -24.79 -1.22
N ARG A 85 6.79 -25.58 -0.51
CA ARG A 85 6.81 -25.67 0.94
C ARG A 85 7.73 -24.62 1.53
N LEU A 86 7.29 -23.96 2.59
CA LEU A 86 8.14 -23.11 3.41
C LEU A 86 9.17 -24.00 4.13
N ARG A 87 10.46 -23.74 3.91
CA ARG A 87 11.55 -24.51 4.54
C ARG A 87 11.63 -24.15 6.02
N ARG A 88 11.47 -25.16 6.88
CA ARG A 88 11.77 -25.06 8.31
C ARG A 88 13.27 -24.80 8.48
N THR A 89 13.64 -23.76 9.21
CA THR A 89 15.04 -23.52 9.60
C THR A 89 15.20 -23.88 11.09
N PRO A 90 15.46 -25.16 11.44
CA PRO A 90 15.50 -25.62 12.83
C PRO A 90 16.69 -25.09 13.65
N VAL A 91 17.53 -24.20 13.09
CA VAL A 91 18.85 -23.89 13.66
C VAL A 91 18.79 -22.91 14.87
N PHE A 92 17.82 -22.00 14.94
CA PHE A 92 17.80 -20.95 15.98
C PHE A 92 16.72 -21.11 17.06
N ASN A 93 15.81 -22.06 16.88
CA ASN A 93 14.58 -22.21 17.68
C ASN A 93 13.83 -20.86 17.87
N LEU A 94 13.90 -19.96 16.88
CA LEU A 94 13.21 -18.67 16.85
C LEU A 94 11.91 -18.89 16.06
N ARG A 95 10.77 -18.73 16.72
CA ARG A 95 9.43 -19.01 16.18
C ARG A 95 8.48 -17.83 16.35
N GLY A 96 9.01 -16.68 16.78
CA GLY A 96 8.31 -15.41 16.98
C GLY A 96 7.69 -15.24 18.37
N SER A 97 8.04 -16.10 19.33
CA SER A 97 7.53 -16.02 20.69
C SER A 97 7.83 -14.65 21.33
N GLY A 98 6.81 -14.00 21.87
CA GLY A 98 6.93 -12.68 22.50
C GLY A 98 6.97 -11.50 21.51
N VAL A 99 6.75 -11.75 20.22
CA VAL A 99 6.65 -10.73 19.16
C VAL A 99 5.22 -10.67 18.63
N LEU A 100 4.72 -9.47 18.35
CA LEU A 100 3.45 -9.24 17.68
C LEU A 100 3.66 -9.16 16.16
N VAL A 101 2.81 -9.84 15.41
CA VAL A 101 2.68 -9.64 13.97
C VAL A 101 1.46 -8.77 13.69
N GLY A 102 1.68 -7.57 13.16
CA GLY A 102 0.64 -6.61 12.80
C GLY A 102 0.14 -6.80 11.38
N MET A 103 -1.17 -6.76 11.19
CA MET A 103 -1.84 -6.86 9.90
C MET A 103 -2.78 -5.67 9.72
N ILE A 104 -2.58 -4.89 8.65
CA ILE A 104 -3.50 -3.81 8.24
C ILE A 104 -4.02 -4.17 6.85
N ASP A 105 -5.20 -4.77 6.79
CA ASP A 105 -5.70 -5.44 5.58
C ASP A 105 -7.24 -5.61 5.63
N THR A 106 -7.79 -6.65 4.99
CA THR A 106 -9.25 -6.91 4.89
C THR A 106 -9.89 -7.48 6.15
N GLY A 107 -9.10 -7.76 7.19
CA GLY A 107 -9.53 -8.41 8.41
C GLY A 107 -8.93 -9.80 8.59
N ILE A 108 -9.56 -10.62 9.41
CA ILE A 108 -9.15 -12.00 9.66
C ILE A 108 -10.36 -12.87 10.01
N ASP A 109 -10.39 -14.09 9.49
CA ASP A 109 -11.27 -15.15 10.03
C ASP A 109 -10.68 -15.65 11.36
N TYR A 110 -11.09 -15.03 12.46
CA TYR A 110 -10.60 -15.38 13.80
C TYR A 110 -11.03 -16.77 14.26
N THR A 111 -11.98 -17.42 13.56
CA THR A 111 -12.44 -18.79 13.87
C THR A 111 -11.55 -19.86 13.24
N ASN A 112 -10.65 -19.47 12.33
CA ASN A 112 -9.78 -20.40 11.65
C ASN A 112 -8.79 -21.08 12.62
N PRO A 113 -8.67 -22.41 12.62
CA PRO A 113 -7.77 -23.13 13.53
C PRO A 113 -6.31 -22.69 13.47
N VAL A 114 -5.85 -22.14 12.34
CA VAL A 114 -4.47 -21.63 12.19
C VAL A 114 -4.19 -20.38 13.05
N PHE A 115 -5.22 -19.73 13.59
CA PHE A 115 -5.06 -18.57 14.48
C PHE A 115 -5.34 -18.91 15.95
N LEU A 116 -5.31 -20.19 16.30
CA LEU A 116 -5.39 -20.67 17.67
C LEU A 116 -4.01 -21.12 18.17
N HIS A 117 -3.76 -20.89 19.45
CA HIS A 117 -2.68 -21.53 20.19
C HIS A 117 -3.01 -23.02 20.39
N SER A 118 -2.00 -23.80 20.82
CA SER A 118 -2.17 -25.24 21.08
C SER A 118 -3.15 -25.57 22.20
N ASP A 119 -3.44 -24.62 23.09
CA ASP A 119 -4.42 -24.76 24.17
C ASP A 119 -5.85 -24.39 23.73
N GLY A 120 -6.04 -24.00 22.46
CA GLY A 120 -7.32 -23.60 21.89
C GLY A 120 -7.67 -22.12 22.05
N THR A 121 -6.84 -21.32 22.73
CA THR A 121 -7.05 -19.87 22.85
C THR A 121 -6.64 -19.14 21.57
N THR A 122 -7.21 -17.95 21.32
CA THR A 122 -6.86 -17.13 20.15
C THR A 122 -5.44 -16.59 20.22
N LYS A 123 -4.78 -16.51 19.06
CA LYS A 123 -3.51 -15.79 18.86
C LYS A 123 -3.69 -14.30 18.66
N ILE A 124 -4.93 -13.86 18.47
CA ILE A 124 -5.24 -12.47 18.15
C ILE A 124 -5.29 -11.70 19.48
N ALA A 125 -4.22 -10.96 19.76
CA ALA A 125 -4.12 -10.14 20.96
C ALA A 125 -5.10 -8.96 20.91
N ALA A 126 -5.28 -8.38 19.72
CA ALA A 126 -6.29 -7.35 19.48
C ALA A 126 -6.71 -7.31 18.00
N LEU A 127 -7.99 -7.06 17.77
CA LEU A 127 -8.63 -6.89 16.46
C LEU A 127 -9.38 -5.56 16.46
N TRP A 128 -9.03 -4.65 15.56
CA TRP A 128 -9.81 -3.44 15.31
C TRP A 128 -10.55 -3.55 13.99
N ASP A 129 -11.88 -3.55 14.07
CA ASP A 129 -12.76 -3.49 12.91
C ASP A 129 -13.24 -2.05 12.69
N GLN A 130 -12.73 -1.41 11.63
CA GLN A 130 -13.08 -0.04 11.27
C GLN A 130 -14.50 0.10 10.72
N THR A 131 -15.18 -1.00 10.41
CA THR A 131 -16.52 -1.01 9.82
C THR A 131 -17.65 -1.11 10.84
N ILE A 132 -17.33 -1.55 12.07
CA ILE A 132 -18.33 -1.78 13.11
C ILE A 132 -18.40 -0.57 14.04
N GLU A 133 -19.52 0.14 14.04
CA GLU A 133 -19.73 1.26 14.94
C GLU A 133 -20.09 0.80 16.36
N SER A 134 -19.33 1.27 17.36
CA SER A 134 -19.65 1.10 18.76
C SER A 134 -19.00 2.21 19.61
N ASP A 135 -19.23 2.17 20.93
CA ASP A 135 -18.49 3.01 21.89
C ASP A 135 -17.15 2.38 22.33
N GLN A 136 -16.80 1.19 21.83
CA GLN A 136 -15.56 0.46 22.12
C GLN A 136 -14.49 0.70 21.03
N PHE A 137 -14.35 1.93 20.56
CA PHE A 137 -13.29 2.29 19.61
C PHE A 137 -11.92 2.41 20.30
N PRO A 138 -10.80 2.23 19.58
CA PRO A 138 -9.47 2.54 20.09
C PRO A 138 -9.35 4.00 20.54
N VAL A 139 -8.69 4.24 21.69
CA VAL A 139 -8.64 5.51 22.44
C VAL A 139 -8.49 6.77 21.58
N ASN A 140 -7.61 6.75 20.57
CA ASN A 140 -7.30 7.93 19.75
C ASN A 140 -8.09 7.99 18.42
N SER A 141 -8.71 6.89 18.01
CA SER A 141 -9.36 6.75 16.70
C SER A 141 -10.80 7.28 16.69
N GLN A 142 -11.57 7.15 17.77
CA GLN A 142 -12.97 7.62 17.85
C GLN A 142 -13.93 7.01 16.81
N TYR A 143 -13.61 5.85 16.21
CA TYR A 143 -14.53 5.05 15.38
C TYR A 143 -14.10 3.57 15.30
N GLY A 144 -14.97 2.73 14.75
CA GLY A 144 -14.76 1.29 14.71
C GLY A 144 -14.91 0.63 16.08
N THR A 145 -14.58 -0.65 16.17
CA THR A 145 -14.68 -1.44 17.40
C THR A 145 -13.43 -2.28 17.64
N GLU A 146 -12.85 -2.19 18.84
CA GLU A 146 -11.73 -3.01 19.30
C GLU A 146 -12.24 -4.25 20.05
N TYR A 147 -11.79 -5.42 19.61
CA TYR A 147 -11.97 -6.70 20.30
C TYR A 147 -10.62 -7.20 20.80
N LEU A 148 -10.52 -7.48 22.09
CA LEU A 148 -9.32 -8.06 22.71
C LEU A 148 -9.42 -9.58 22.78
N SER A 149 -8.30 -10.23 23.09
CA SER A 149 -8.22 -11.70 23.21
C SER A 149 -9.33 -12.32 24.06
N ASP A 150 -9.73 -11.67 25.15
CA ASP A 150 -10.77 -12.19 26.06
C ASP A 150 -12.14 -12.27 25.37
N ALA A 151 -12.54 -11.22 24.64
CA ALA A 151 -13.79 -11.20 23.89
C ALA A 151 -13.77 -12.20 22.72
N ILE A 152 -12.62 -12.37 22.08
CA ILE A 152 -12.45 -13.35 21.00
C ILE A 152 -12.50 -14.79 21.55
N ASN A 153 -11.89 -15.07 22.70
CA ASN A 153 -11.98 -16.38 23.36
C ASN A 153 -13.40 -16.70 23.85
N GLU A 154 -14.12 -15.69 24.35
CA GLU A 154 -15.54 -15.81 24.66
C GLU A 154 -16.34 -16.15 23.41
N ALA A 155 -16.09 -15.46 22.29
CA ALA A 155 -16.71 -15.75 21.00
C ALA A 155 -16.42 -17.18 20.53
N LEU A 156 -15.17 -17.63 20.59
CA LEU A 156 -14.77 -18.98 20.18
C LEU A 156 -15.39 -20.09 21.04
N SER A 157 -15.80 -19.78 22.28
CA SER A 157 -16.50 -20.70 23.17
C SER A 157 -18.02 -20.74 22.94
N ASN A 158 -18.55 -19.82 22.11
CA ASN A 158 -19.96 -19.72 21.77
C ASN A 158 -20.29 -20.59 20.55
N ASN A 159 -21.52 -21.13 20.49
CA ASN A 159 -22.01 -21.86 19.32
C ASN A 159 -22.15 -20.95 18.07
N ASP A 160 -22.32 -19.65 18.29
CA ASP A 160 -22.32 -18.62 17.25
C ASP A 160 -21.28 -17.54 17.61
N PRO A 161 -20.00 -17.72 17.24
CA PRO A 161 -18.94 -16.77 17.58
C PRO A 161 -19.22 -15.34 17.12
N HIS A 162 -19.88 -15.17 15.97
CA HIS A 162 -20.14 -13.85 15.40
C HIS A 162 -21.23 -13.07 16.13
N SER A 163 -22.01 -13.72 17.00
CA SER A 163 -22.92 -13.02 17.92
C SER A 163 -22.20 -12.22 19.00
N VAL A 164 -20.96 -12.57 19.33
CA VAL A 164 -20.12 -11.90 20.33
C VAL A 164 -19.12 -10.97 19.65
N VAL A 165 -18.39 -11.48 18.65
CA VAL A 165 -17.45 -10.69 17.84
C VAL A 165 -17.94 -10.69 16.38
N PRO A 166 -18.75 -9.70 15.96
CA PRO A 166 -19.37 -9.68 14.63
C PRO A 166 -18.40 -9.35 13.48
N SER A 167 -17.09 -9.25 13.73
CA SER A 167 -16.11 -9.00 12.68
C SER A 167 -15.91 -10.23 11.80
N VAL A 168 -15.94 -10.03 10.48
CA VAL A 168 -15.78 -11.09 9.47
C VAL A 168 -14.81 -10.57 8.40
N ASP A 169 -13.90 -11.41 7.89
CA ASP A 169 -13.13 -11.09 6.69
C ASP A 169 -13.91 -11.57 5.46
N GLU A 170 -14.55 -10.66 4.73
CA GLU A 170 -15.37 -11.02 3.57
C GLU A 170 -14.53 -11.25 2.30
N ASN A 171 -13.28 -10.80 2.29
CA ASN A 171 -12.38 -10.91 1.14
C ASN A 171 -11.42 -12.11 1.25
N GLY A 172 -10.90 -12.35 2.45
CA GLY A 172 -9.95 -13.41 2.75
C GLY A 172 -8.47 -13.03 2.57
N HIS A 173 -8.15 -11.87 1.97
CA HIS A 173 -6.77 -11.47 1.73
C HIS A 173 -5.99 -11.28 3.05
N GLY A 174 -6.56 -10.59 4.02
CA GLY A 174 -5.98 -10.42 5.35
C GLY A 174 -5.78 -11.76 6.07
N THR A 175 -6.78 -12.65 6.04
CA THR A 175 -6.67 -14.04 6.52
C THR A 175 -5.49 -14.79 5.90
N MET A 176 -5.35 -14.73 4.57
CA MET A 176 -4.27 -15.42 3.86
C MET A 176 -2.89 -14.88 4.24
N LEU A 177 -2.72 -13.55 4.32
CA LEU A 177 -1.46 -12.93 4.70
C LEU A 177 -1.09 -13.19 6.17
N ALA A 178 -2.06 -13.10 7.08
CA ALA A 178 -1.87 -13.44 8.49
C ALA A 178 -1.40 -14.89 8.67
N GLY A 179 -1.99 -15.82 7.90
CA GLY A 179 -1.59 -17.22 7.89
C GLY A 179 -0.14 -17.43 7.42
N ILE A 180 0.28 -16.78 6.34
CA ILE A 180 1.66 -16.87 5.84
C ILE A 180 2.65 -16.38 6.90
N ALA A 181 2.37 -15.24 7.55
CA ALA A 181 3.28 -14.66 8.51
C ALA A 181 3.33 -15.48 9.81
N ALA A 182 2.18 -15.78 10.42
CA ALA A 182 2.09 -16.29 11.80
C ALA A 182 1.07 -17.42 12.01
N GLY A 183 0.62 -18.10 10.96
CA GLY A 183 -0.29 -19.24 11.12
C GLY A 183 0.33 -20.39 11.93
N SER A 184 -0.45 -20.94 12.87
CA SER A 184 -0.08 -22.11 13.67
C SER A 184 0.13 -23.35 12.83
N GLU A 185 0.95 -24.27 13.35
CA GLU A 185 1.02 -25.63 12.83
C GLU A 185 -0.28 -26.38 13.14
N ILE A 186 -0.91 -26.97 12.12
CA ILE A 186 -2.11 -27.79 12.29
C ILE A 186 -1.72 -29.26 12.26
N GLN A 187 -2.09 -30.00 13.30
CA GLN A 187 -1.81 -31.43 13.39
C GLN A 187 -2.45 -32.17 12.20
N GLY A 188 -1.64 -32.94 11.46
CA GLY A 188 -2.09 -33.66 10.27
C GLY A 188 -2.11 -32.82 8.97
N SER A 189 -1.74 -31.54 9.04
CA SER A 189 -1.47 -30.69 7.89
C SER A 189 0.04 -30.40 7.79
N ASP A 190 0.53 -30.19 6.57
CA ASP A 190 1.92 -29.75 6.31
C ASP A 190 2.08 -28.22 6.39
N PHE A 191 1.06 -27.49 6.83
CA PHE A 191 1.05 -26.02 6.90
C PHE A 191 1.70 -25.46 8.18
N SER A 192 2.44 -24.36 8.02
CA SER A 192 2.93 -23.50 9.11
C SER A 192 3.23 -22.12 8.54
N GLY A 193 2.89 -21.06 9.28
CA GLY A 193 3.40 -19.72 9.02
C GLY A 193 4.89 -19.61 9.30
N VAL A 194 5.49 -18.46 8.99
CA VAL A 194 6.92 -18.22 9.24
C VAL A 194 7.24 -18.16 10.75
N VAL A 195 6.37 -17.53 11.54
CA VAL A 195 6.48 -17.40 13.01
C VAL A 195 5.22 -17.95 13.70
N PRO A 196 5.07 -19.27 13.80
CA PRO A 196 3.88 -19.90 14.35
C PRO A 196 3.67 -19.65 15.85
N ASP A 197 4.61 -19.06 16.57
CA ASP A 197 4.48 -18.78 18.01
C ASP A 197 4.29 -17.27 18.31
N SER A 198 4.11 -16.43 17.27
CA SER A 198 3.76 -15.01 17.43
C SER A 198 2.26 -14.80 17.64
N ASP A 199 1.93 -13.75 18.39
CA ASP A 199 0.55 -13.25 18.51
C ASP A 199 0.27 -12.25 17.38
N LEU A 200 -1.00 -12.03 17.07
CA LEU A 200 -1.47 -11.16 16.00
C LEU A 200 -2.12 -9.88 16.55
N VAL A 201 -1.89 -8.76 15.86
CA VAL A 201 -2.70 -7.54 15.99
C VAL A 201 -3.27 -7.23 14.62
N VAL A 202 -4.59 -7.19 14.51
CA VAL A 202 -5.27 -7.10 13.21
C VAL A 202 -6.09 -5.82 13.12
N VAL A 203 -6.03 -5.15 11.98
CA VAL A 203 -6.90 -4.05 11.60
C VAL A 203 -7.64 -4.45 10.33
N LYS A 204 -8.97 -4.61 10.44
CA LYS A 204 -9.87 -4.68 9.29
C LYS A 204 -10.17 -3.27 8.84
N LEU A 205 -9.69 -2.93 7.64
CA LEU A 205 -9.93 -1.63 7.04
C LEU A 205 -11.37 -1.52 6.53
N LYS A 206 -11.97 -0.34 6.70
CA LYS A 206 -13.20 -0.01 5.96
C LYS A 206 -12.86 0.27 4.50
N THR A 207 -13.80 -0.01 3.60
CA THR A 207 -13.66 0.36 2.19
C THR A 207 -13.71 1.87 2.01
N ILE A 208 -13.14 2.37 0.91
CA ILE A 208 -13.19 3.79 0.55
C ILE A 208 -14.62 4.36 0.59
N LYS A 209 -14.72 5.65 0.95
CA LYS A 209 -15.97 6.39 0.78
C LYS A 209 -16.31 6.58 -0.71
N GLN A 210 -17.61 6.61 -1.02
CA GLN A 210 -18.13 6.72 -2.38
C GLN A 210 -17.58 7.94 -3.11
N ILE A 211 -17.40 9.07 -2.42
CA ILE A 211 -16.84 10.29 -3.03
C ILE A 211 -15.45 10.07 -3.63
N TYR A 212 -14.60 9.22 -3.02
CA TYR A 212 -13.29 8.89 -3.58
C TYR A 212 -13.37 7.85 -4.68
N ARG A 213 -14.30 6.89 -4.56
CA ARG A 213 -14.61 5.95 -5.64
C ARG A 213 -15.01 6.70 -6.91
N ASP A 214 -15.91 7.67 -6.78
CA ASP A 214 -16.39 8.50 -7.88
C ASP A 214 -15.29 9.45 -8.39
N PHE A 215 -14.56 10.11 -7.50
CA PHE A 215 -13.52 11.07 -7.88
C PHE A 215 -12.37 10.42 -8.65
N PHE A 216 -11.91 9.25 -8.19
CA PHE A 216 -10.84 8.48 -8.82
C PHE A 216 -11.34 7.45 -9.84
N LEU A 217 -12.66 7.42 -10.10
CA LEU A 217 -13.30 6.60 -11.13
C LEU A 217 -13.03 5.10 -10.95
N ILE A 218 -13.03 4.62 -9.70
CA ILE A 218 -12.74 3.22 -9.40
C ILE A 218 -13.98 2.35 -9.64
N PRO A 219 -13.89 1.26 -10.42
CA PRO A 219 -15.03 0.41 -10.73
C PRO A 219 -15.71 -0.16 -9.49
N GLU A 220 -17.05 -0.20 -9.50
CA GLU A 220 -17.86 -0.76 -8.41
C GLU A 220 -17.47 -2.21 -8.08
N GLY A 221 -17.57 -2.57 -6.81
CA GLY A 221 -17.24 -3.92 -6.31
C GLY A 221 -15.75 -4.25 -6.23
N VAL A 222 -14.85 -3.40 -6.76
CA VAL A 222 -13.41 -3.60 -6.61
C VAL A 222 -12.98 -3.21 -5.19
N PRO A 223 -12.28 -4.09 -4.43
CA PRO A 223 -11.75 -3.77 -3.12
C PRO A 223 -10.81 -2.57 -3.18
N ALA A 224 -11.10 -1.55 -2.36
CA ALA A 224 -10.35 -0.32 -2.33
C ALA A 224 -10.41 0.28 -0.92
N TYR A 225 -9.26 0.77 -0.43
CA TYR A 225 -9.07 1.26 0.94
C TYR A 225 -8.46 2.65 0.95
N GLN A 226 -8.80 3.46 1.95
CA GLN A 226 -8.43 4.88 2.01
C GLN A 226 -7.11 5.10 2.77
N GLU A 227 -6.28 6.04 2.32
CA GLU A 227 -4.97 6.32 2.93
C GLU A 227 -5.02 6.61 4.44
N ASN A 228 -5.92 7.50 4.87
CA ASN A 228 -6.03 7.89 6.27
C ASN A 228 -6.49 6.75 7.19
N ASP A 229 -7.25 5.79 6.68
CA ASP A 229 -7.69 4.62 7.45
C ASP A 229 -6.52 3.66 7.71
N ILE A 230 -5.63 3.51 6.73
CA ILE A 230 -4.35 2.80 6.88
C ILE A 230 -3.44 3.55 7.85
N MET A 231 -3.39 4.88 7.78
CA MET A 231 -2.62 5.72 8.71
C MET A 231 -3.09 5.54 10.16
N TRP A 232 -4.40 5.50 10.39
CA TRP A 232 -4.95 5.16 11.70
C TRP A 232 -4.64 3.73 12.12
N GLY A 233 -4.69 2.77 11.19
CA GLY A 233 -4.28 1.39 11.43
C GLY A 233 -2.85 1.30 11.96
N LEU A 234 -1.92 2.08 11.38
CA LEU A 234 -0.54 2.16 11.83
C LEU A 234 -0.42 2.73 13.26
N GLN A 235 -1.15 3.80 13.58
CA GLN A 235 -1.17 4.36 14.94
C GLN A 235 -1.66 3.30 15.95
N TYR A 236 -2.73 2.59 15.59
CA TYR A 236 -3.33 1.57 16.43
C TYR A 236 -2.37 0.41 16.73
N VAL A 237 -1.77 -0.21 15.71
CA VAL A 237 -0.89 -1.38 15.93
C VAL A 237 0.35 -1.03 16.76
N ILE A 238 0.91 0.18 16.59
CA ILE A 238 2.02 0.67 17.41
C ILE A 238 1.58 0.90 18.85
N GLU A 239 0.39 1.46 19.07
CA GLU A 239 -0.16 1.67 20.40
C GLU A 239 -0.44 0.35 21.13
N VAL A 240 -1.01 -0.65 20.42
CA VAL A 240 -1.21 -1.99 20.98
C VAL A 240 0.13 -2.62 21.37
N ALA A 241 1.14 -2.53 20.50
CA ALA A 241 2.48 -3.05 20.79
C ALA A 241 3.11 -2.41 22.04
N ARG A 242 2.95 -1.08 22.20
CA ARG A 242 3.37 -0.35 23.40
C ARG A 242 2.61 -0.78 24.65
N ARG A 243 1.27 -0.87 24.55
CA ARG A 243 0.38 -1.31 25.64
C ARG A 243 0.75 -2.71 26.14
N LEU A 244 1.06 -3.62 25.22
CA LEU A 244 1.45 -5.00 25.52
C LEU A 244 2.96 -5.17 25.80
N GLN A 245 3.77 -4.12 25.65
CA GLN A 245 5.22 -4.13 25.81
C GLN A 245 5.92 -5.22 24.96
N LYS A 246 5.45 -5.42 23.73
CA LYS A 246 6.00 -6.40 22.79
C LYS A 246 6.49 -5.71 21.52
N PRO A 247 7.59 -6.19 20.90
CA PRO A 247 8.01 -5.73 19.58
C PRO A 247 6.97 -6.09 18.51
N LEU A 248 6.98 -5.36 17.40
CA LEU A 248 5.98 -5.40 16.33
C LEU A 248 6.64 -5.62 14.96
N ALA A 249 6.30 -6.72 14.30
CA ALA A 249 6.53 -6.94 12.88
C ALA A 249 5.26 -6.63 12.08
N LEU A 250 5.21 -5.51 11.37
CA LEU A 250 4.05 -5.05 10.62
C LEU A 250 4.12 -5.51 9.14
N CYS A 251 3.03 -6.08 8.64
CA CYS A 251 2.82 -6.38 7.23
C CYS A 251 1.79 -5.42 6.61
N ILE A 252 2.15 -4.82 5.46
CA ILE A 252 1.22 -4.07 4.60
C ILE A 252 1.21 -4.71 3.21
N GLY A 253 0.14 -5.45 2.93
CA GLY A 253 -0.12 -6.14 1.66
C GLY A 253 -0.86 -5.31 0.62
N LEU A 254 -0.89 -3.99 0.80
CA LEU A 254 -1.64 -3.03 -0.01
C LEU A 254 -0.70 -2.14 -0.82
N GLY A 255 -1.20 -1.56 -1.91
CA GLY A 255 -0.45 -0.62 -2.73
C GLY A 255 -1.34 0.39 -3.46
N SER A 256 -0.74 1.45 -3.98
CA SER A 256 -1.37 2.41 -4.89
C SER A 256 -0.37 2.91 -5.93
N SER A 257 -0.83 3.04 -7.18
CA SER A 257 -0.08 3.70 -8.26
C SER A 257 -0.31 5.21 -8.29
N GLN A 258 -1.19 5.73 -7.44
CA GLN A 258 -1.42 7.17 -7.28
C GLN A 258 -0.24 7.85 -6.57
N GLY A 259 0.01 9.11 -6.94
CA GLY A 259 1.07 9.92 -6.37
C GLY A 259 2.33 9.95 -7.22
N SER A 260 3.37 10.58 -6.68
CA SER A 260 4.60 10.95 -7.40
C SER A 260 5.67 9.87 -7.45
N HIS A 261 5.48 8.77 -6.72
CA HIS A 261 6.46 7.69 -6.58
C HIS A 261 7.82 8.12 -5.96
N ASP A 262 7.86 9.25 -5.22
CA ASP A 262 9.09 9.76 -4.58
C ASP A 262 9.23 9.41 -3.08
N GLY A 263 8.20 8.81 -2.48
CA GLY A 263 8.18 8.40 -1.08
C GLY A 263 7.82 9.51 -0.08
N ARG A 264 7.33 10.68 -0.53
CA ARG A 264 6.97 11.82 0.33
C ARG A 264 5.49 11.92 0.72
N GLY A 265 4.63 11.02 0.24
CA GLY A 265 3.20 11.00 0.59
C GLY A 265 2.93 10.88 2.10
N ALA A 266 1.70 11.18 2.52
CA ALA A 266 1.34 11.26 3.94
C ALA A 266 1.55 9.92 4.66
N LEU A 267 1.03 8.82 4.10
CA LEU A 267 1.25 7.48 4.63
C LEU A 267 2.73 7.07 4.59
N SER A 268 3.46 7.45 3.53
CA SER A 268 4.88 7.12 3.39
C SER A 268 5.73 7.80 4.48
N SER A 269 5.43 9.06 4.76
CA SER A 269 6.01 9.83 5.86
C SER A 269 5.69 9.20 7.21
N LEU A 270 4.43 8.81 7.43
CA LEU A 270 3.99 8.24 8.70
C LEU A 270 4.63 6.87 8.97
N LEU A 271 4.69 6.00 7.96
CA LEU A 271 5.38 4.71 8.04
C LEU A 271 6.87 4.88 8.28
N SER A 272 7.47 5.94 7.72
CA SER A 272 8.89 6.19 7.95
C SER A 272 9.18 6.58 9.40
N VAL A 273 8.32 7.39 10.02
CA VAL A 273 8.41 7.70 11.47
C VAL A 273 8.09 6.46 12.31
N GLY A 274 7.05 5.71 11.96
CA GLY A 274 6.63 4.52 12.71
C GLY A 274 7.68 3.41 12.72
N GLY A 275 8.39 3.21 11.61
CA GLY A 275 9.45 2.20 11.49
C GLY A 275 10.76 2.58 12.20
N ASP A 276 10.91 3.83 12.60
CA ASP A 276 12.07 4.34 13.36
C ASP A 276 11.85 4.21 14.89
N PHE A 277 10.67 3.72 15.32
CA PHE A 277 10.47 3.39 16.73
C PHE A 277 11.19 2.08 17.09
N PRO A 278 11.94 2.03 18.21
CA PRO A 278 12.56 0.81 18.69
C PRO A 278 11.55 -0.33 18.84
N GLY A 279 11.90 -1.50 18.33
CA GLY A 279 11.07 -2.69 18.33
C GLY A 279 9.98 -2.74 17.26
N VAL A 280 9.97 -1.83 16.29
CA VAL A 280 9.07 -1.88 15.14
C VAL A 280 9.85 -2.25 13.87
N ALA A 281 9.37 -3.25 13.12
CA ALA A 281 9.88 -3.58 11.79
C ALA A 281 8.73 -3.66 10.79
N ILE A 282 8.79 -2.89 9.70
CA ILE A 282 7.69 -2.76 8.74
C ILE A 282 8.07 -3.37 7.39
N SER A 283 7.27 -4.31 6.91
CA SER A 283 7.39 -4.96 5.59
C SER A 283 6.23 -4.55 4.68
N ILE A 284 6.55 -4.06 3.49
CA ILE A 284 5.57 -3.52 2.53
C ILE A 284 5.72 -4.21 1.18
N ALA A 285 4.60 -4.56 0.56
CA ALA A 285 4.55 -5.07 -0.80
C ALA A 285 5.10 -4.06 -1.81
N GLY A 286 5.95 -4.51 -2.74
CA GLY A 286 6.49 -3.66 -3.80
C GLY A 286 5.47 -3.22 -4.86
N GLY A 287 4.35 -3.92 -4.99
CA GLY A 287 3.36 -3.71 -6.06
C GLY A 287 3.42 -4.75 -7.16
N ASN A 288 2.33 -4.87 -7.92
CA ASN A 288 2.16 -5.87 -8.99
C ASN A 288 2.00 -5.22 -10.38
N GLU A 289 2.69 -4.11 -10.64
CA GLU A 289 2.48 -3.27 -11.83
C GLU A 289 3.61 -3.38 -12.87
N GLY A 290 4.65 -4.19 -12.61
CA GLY A 290 5.91 -4.15 -13.36
C GLY A 290 5.82 -4.50 -14.85
N ASN A 291 4.83 -5.31 -15.26
CA ASN A 291 4.57 -5.65 -16.66
C ASN A 291 3.16 -5.23 -17.13
N MET A 292 2.45 -4.42 -16.34
CA MET A 292 1.08 -4.02 -16.62
C MET A 292 0.99 -2.88 -17.65
N ARG A 293 2.14 -2.30 -18.05
CA ARG A 293 2.26 -1.21 -19.05
C ARG A 293 1.50 0.07 -18.64
N ARG A 294 1.50 0.35 -17.34
CA ARG A 294 0.76 1.46 -16.70
C ARG A 294 1.64 2.63 -16.25
N HIS A 295 2.91 2.58 -16.62
CA HIS A 295 3.84 3.66 -16.43
C HIS A 295 4.48 4.05 -17.77
N PHE A 296 4.61 5.36 -17.98
CA PHE A 296 5.30 5.96 -19.10
C PHE A 296 6.36 6.91 -18.56
N PHE A 297 7.56 6.86 -19.12
CA PHE A 297 8.63 7.80 -18.83
C PHE A 297 9.22 8.33 -20.14
N SER A 298 9.45 9.64 -20.21
CA SER A 298 10.17 10.23 -21.34
C SER A 298 10.95 11.45 -20.90
N ARG A 299 11.97 11.76 -21.71
CA ARG A 299 12.67 13.04 -21.71
C ARG A 299 12.28 13.79 -22.96
N VAL A 300 11.87 15.04 -22.80
CA VAL A 300 11.46 15.87 -23.94
C VAL A 300 12.71 16.30 -24.70
N ASP A 301 12.78 15.88 -25.97
CA ASP A 301 13.83 16.32 -26.88
C ASP A 301 13.67 17.82 -27.16
N ALA A 302 14.69 18.60 -26.81
CA ALA A 302 14.69 20.05 -26.98
C ALA A 302 14.62 20.51 -28.45
N GLN A 303 15.02 19.67 -29.42
CA GLN A 303 14.91 19.98 -30.85
C GLN A 303 13.48 19.78 -31.39
N ILE A 304 12.76 18.80 -30.85
CA ILE A 304 11.37 18.51 -31.23
C ILE A 304 10.41 19.42 -30.44
N GLY A 305 10.71 19.65 -29.16
CA GLY A 305 9.93 20.48 -28.23
C GLY A 305 8.79 19.74 -27.52
N TYR A 306 8.57 18.45 -27.81
CA TYR A 306 7.56 17.62 -27.16
C TYR A 306 7.91 16.12 -27.19
N SER A 307 7.22 15.33 -26.35
CA SER A 307 7.20 13.86 -26.42
C SER A 307 5.76 13.36 -26.66
N THR A 308 5.60 12.38 -27.53
CA THR A 308 4.31 11.74 -27.82
C THR A 308 4.03 10.60 -26.85
N VAL A 309 2.87 10.65 -26.20
CA VAL A 309 2.31 9.57 -25.38
C VAL A 309 1.16 8.95 -26.15
N GLU A 310 1.20 7.63 -26.35
CA GLU A 310 0.11 6.87 -26.96
C GLU A 310 -0.49 5.91 -25.92
N LEU A 311 -1.75 6.15 -25.61
CA LEU A 311 -2.54 5.40 -24.63
C LEU A 311 -3.61 4.61 -25.37
N ASN A 312 -3.56 3.28 -25.28
CA ASN A 312 -4.68 2.44 -25.67
C ASN A 312 -5.72 2.46 -24.56
N VAL A 313 -6.96 2.80 -24.87
CA VAL A 313 -8.11 2.63 -23.97
C VAL A 313 -8.91 1.42 -24.44
N GLY A 314 -9.14 0.49 -23.52
CA GLY A 314 -9.92 -0.73 -23.79
C GLY A 314 -11.41 -0.46 -23.95
N ASP A 315 -12.12 -1.44 -24.52
CA ASP A 315 -13.57 -1.39 -24.61
C ASP A 315 -14.24 -1.37 -23.22
N ASN A 316 -15.38 -0.69 -23.14
CA ASN A 316 -16.23 -0.61 -21.93
C ASN A 316 -15.55 -0.01 -20.69
N GLU A 317 -14.48 0.76 -20.87
CA GLU A 317 -13.88 1.51 -19.76
C GLU A 317 -14.86 2.59 -19.26
N THR A 318 -15.21 2.54 -17.98
CA THR A 318 -16.16 3.49 -17.38
C THR A 318 -15.49 4.81 -17.02
N GLY A 319 -14.21 4.75 -16.68
CA GLY A 319 -13.35 5.90 -16.42
C GLY A 319 -12.10 5.52 -15.65
N PHE A 320 -11.12 6.43 -15.64
CA PHE A 320 -9.87 6.27 -14.89
C PHE A 320 -9.19 7.63 -14.69
N THR A 321 -8.25 7.69 -13.75
CA THR A 321 -7.35 8.84 -13.61
C THR A 321 -6.02 8.59 -14.31
N MET A 322 -5.29 9.64 -14.65
CA MET A 322 -3.94 9.57 -15.18
C MET A 322 -3.15 10.75 -14.61
N GLU A 323 -2.01 10.47 -14.00
CA GLU A 323 -1.20 11.48 -13.32
C GLU A 323 0.12 11.68 -14.06
N LEU A 324 0.34 12.87 -14.60
CA LEU A 324 1.63 13.27 -15.15
C LEU A 324 2.40 14.08 -14.11
N TRP A 325 3.62 13.61 -13.80
CA TRP A 325 4.54 14.24 -12.86
C TRP A 325 5.77 14.75 -13.59
N GLY A 326 5.92 16.06 -13.67
CA GLY A 326 7.02 16.74 -14.34
C GLY A 326 8.05 17.30 -13.36
N GLU A 327 9.34 17.12 -13.65
CA GLU A 327 10.42 17.58 -12.78
C GLU A 327 10.66 19.10 -12.88
N ALA A 328 10.70 19.76 -11.73
CA ALA A 328 11.16 21.14 -11.61
C ALA A 328 12.64 21.27 -12.03
N PRO A 329 13.09 22.40 -12.61
CA PRO A 329 12.41 23.70 -12.73
C PRO A 329 11.55 23.87 -13.99
N ASN A 330 11.45 22.82 -14.82
CA ASN A 330 10.69 22.89 -16.06
C ASN A 330 9.18 22.86 -15.79
N THR A 331 8.41 23.47 -16.69
CA THR A 331 6.94 23.39 -16.68
C THR A 331 6.44 22.59 -17.88
N TYR A 332 5.40 21.80 -17.67
CA TYR A 332 4.83 20.86 -18.62
C TYR A 332 3.39 21.21 -18.97
N SER A 333 2.98 20.82 -20.17
CA SER A 333 1.61 21.00 -20.65
C SER A 333 1.28 19.99 -21.73
N VAL A 334 -0.01 19.73 -21.94
CA VAL A 334 -0.47 18.71 -22.87
C VAL A 334 -1.40 19.27 -23.95
N ASP A 335 -1.31 18.71 -25.15
CA ASP A 335 -2.42 18.66 -26.10
C ASP A 335 -3.02 17.24 -26.12
N ILE A 336 -4.20 17.08 -26.71
CA ILE A 336 -4.91 15.80 -26.74
C ILE A 336 -5.52 15.59 -28.12
N LEU A 337 -5.28 14.42 -28.71
CA LEU A 337 -5.95 13.91 -29.89
C LEU A 337 -6.73 12.65 -29.52
N SER A 338 -8.03 12.67 -29.76
CA SER A 338 -8.90 11.54 -29.46
C SER A 338 -8.87 10.46 -30.56
N PRO A 339 -9.35 9.23 -30.26
CA PRO A 339 -9.44 8.14 -31.23
C PRO A 339 -10.27 8.50 -32.47
N ALA A 340 -11.32 9.32 -32.33
CA ALA A 340 -12.12 9.80 -33.46
C ALA A 340 -11.44 10.92 -34.28
N GLY A 341 -10.26 11.40 -33.86
CA GLY A 341 -9.50 12.44 -34.54
C GLY A 341 -9.84 13.87 -34.11
N GLU A 342 -10.59 14.05 -33.02
CA GLU A 342 -10.85 15.37 -32.46
C GLU A 342 -9.63 15.88 -31.68
N TYR A 343 -9.17 17.08 -32.02
CA TYR A 343 -7.95 17.68 -31.48
C TYR A 343 -8.26 18.81 -30.51
N ILE A 344 -7.74 18.68 -29.29
CA ILE A 344 -7.77 19.70 -28.25
C ILE A 344 -6.40 20.39 -28.22
N PRO A 345 -6.33 21.70 -28.54
CA PRO A 345 -5.08 22.44 -28.52
C PRO A 345 -4.42 22.43 -27.14
N ARG A 346 -3.09 22.63 -27.15
CA ARG A 346 -2.26 22.73 -25.94
C ARG A 346 -2.92 23.60 -24.87
N ILE A 347 -3.08 23.02 -23.68
CA ILE A 347 -3.61 23.71 -22.51
C ILE A 347 -2.45 24.41 -21.81
N THR A 348 -2.41 25.74 -21.88
CA THR A 348 -1.32 26.55 -21.33
C THR A 348 -1.16 26.33 -19.83
N GLU A 349 0.10 26.20 -19.41
CA GLU A 349 0.46 26.09 -18.00
C GLU A 349 0.13 27.36 -17.18
N GLY A 350 -0.19 27.17 -15.91
CA GLY A 350 -0.47 28.24 -14.94
C GLY A 350 -0.30 27.72 -13.51
N LEU A 351 -0.36 28.61 -12.51
CA LEU A 351 -0.19 28.22 -11.09
C LEU A 351 -1.16 27.12 -10.68
N SER A 352 -2.44 27.30 -11.06
CA SER A 352 -3.45 26.27 -11.03
C SER A 352 -4.39 26.47 -12.21
N VAL A 353 -4.64 25.40 -12.96
CA VAL A 353 -5.57 25.41 -14.11
C VAL A 353 -6.56 24.27 -13.89
N ASN A 354 -7.84 24.54 -14.11
CA ASN A 354 -8.91 23.54 -14.10
C ASN A 354 -9.68 23.68 -15.42
N ARG A 355 -9.77 22.59 -16.17
CA ARG A 355 -10.44 22.53 -17.48
C ARG A 355 -11.30 21.27 -17.55
N GLU A 356 -12.54 21.45 -18.01
CA GLU A 356 -13.37 20.34 -18.46
C GLU A 356 -13.39 20.34 -19.99
N ILE A 357 -13.01 19.21 -20.58
CA ILE A 357 -12.96 18.99 -22.02
C ILE A 357 -14.12 18.07 -22.38
N ASN A 358 -14.96 18.53 -23.30
CA ASN A 358 -16.05 17.76 -23.88
C ASN A 358 -15.73 17.55 -25.36
N PHE A 359 -15.85 16.31 -25.82
CA PHE A 359 -15.67 15.96 -27.23
C PHE A 359 -17.04 16.00 -27.93
N VAL A 360 -17.06 16.45 -29.19
CA VAL A 360 -18.31 16.63 -29.96
C VAL A 360 -18.83 15.30 -30.49
N PHE A 361 -17.94 14.42 -30.94
CA PHE A 361 -18.31 13.14 -31.57
C PHE A 361 -18.13 11.92 -30.64
N GLU A 362 -17.73 12.16 -29.40
CA GLU A 362 -17.43 11.13 -28.41
C GLU A 362 -18.15 11.46 -27.10
N LYS A 363 -18.49 10.44 -26.32
CA LYS A 363 -19.11 10.62 -25.00
C LYS A 363 -18.09 11.01 -23.92
N THR A 364 -16.82 11.04 -24.29
CA THR A 364 -15.71 11.24 -23.37
C THR A 364 -15.74 12.64 -22.80
N ARG A 365 -15.50 12.73 -21.49
CA ARG A 365 -15.19 13.97 -20.81
C ARG A 365 -13.86 13.82 -20.10
N ILE A 366 -13.00 14.84 -20.19
CA ILE A 366 -11.72 14.84 -19.49
C ILE A 366 -11.67 16.06 -18.58
N PHE A 367 -11.52 15.83 -17.28
CA PHE A 367 -11.17 16.88 -16.32
C PHE A 367 -9.66 16.96 -16.23
N VAL A 368 -9.10 18.14 -16.46
CA VAL A 368 -7.66 18.38 -16.40
C VAL A 368 -7.35 19.43 -15.34
N ASP A 369 -6.59 19.03 -14.33
CA ASP A 369 -6.15 19.86 -13.21
C ASP A 369 -4.62 19.99 -13.23
N TYR A 370 -4.14 21.22 -13.42
CA TYR A 370 -2.71 21.55 -13.31
C TYR A 370 -2.42 22.09 -11.92
N LYS A 371 -1.32 21.60 -11.35
CA LYS A 371 -0.66 22.16 -10.17
C LYS A 371 0.81 22.34 -10.46
N MET A 372 1.23 23.59 -10.61
CA MET A 372 2.63 23.92 -10.91
C MET A 372 3.59 23.46 -9.82
N VAL A 373 3.17 23.58 -8.56
CA VAL A 373 3.91 23.11 -7.39
C VAL A 373 2.93 22.32 -6.54
N GLU A 374 3.09 21.00 -6.54
CA GLU A 374 2.36 20.11 -5.65
C GLU A 374 3.00 20.15 -4.24
N SER A 375 2.19 20.20 -3.19
CA SER A 375 2.59 20.55 -1.83
C SER A 375 3.57 19.57 -1.17
N SER A 376 3.49 18.28 -1.48
CA SER A 376 4.35 17.26 -0.87
C SER A 376 5.68 17.11 -1.62
N THR A 377 5.67 17.29 -2.93
CA THR A 377 6.81 16.95 -3.81
C THR A 377 7.56 18.17 -4.32
N GLY A 378 6.88 19.31 -4.44
CA GLY A 378 7.39 20.52 -5.08
C GLY A 378 7.37 20.48 -6.61
N ASP A 379 7.03 19.33 -7.20
CA ASP A 379 7.01 19.12 -8.65
C ASP A 379 5.65 19.46 -9.26
N GLN A 380 5.62 19.55 -10.59
CA GLN A 380 4.37 19.79 -11.29
C GLN A 380 3.55 18.50 -11.43
N LEU A 381 2.27 18.59 -11.09
CA LEU A 381 1.25 17.57 -11.36
C LEU A 381 0.27 18.06 -12.43
N ILE A 382 -0.03 17.20 -13.40
CA ILE A 382 -1.20 17.30 -14.27
C ILE A 382 -2.06 16.06 -14.04
N LEU A 383 -3.17 16.23 -13.33
CA LEU A 383 -4.16 15.19 -13.09
C LEU A 383 -5.20 15.24 -14.20
N MET A 384 -5.38 14.11 -14.89
CA MET A 384 -6.41 13.93 -15.91
C MET A 384 -7.40 12.87 -15.45
N ARG A 385 -8.70 13.16 -15.48
CA ARG A 385 -9.77 12.20 -15.16
C ARG A 385 -10.64 11.97 -16.38
N PHE A 386 -10.54 10.77 -16.94
CA PHE A 386 -11.25 10.35 -18.14
C PHE A 386 -12.58 9.72 -17.75
N VAL A 387 -13.69 10.38 -18.04
CA VAL A 387 -15.04 9.86 -17.78
C VAL A 387 -15.61 9.31 -19.08
N THR A 388 -16.05 8.05 -19.05
CA THR A 388 -16.55 7.30 -20.22
C THR A 388 -15.65 7.47 -21.46
N PRO A 389 -14.36 7.12 -21.35
CA PRO A 389 -13.41 7.29 -22.44
C PRO A 389 -13.76 6.39 -23.63
N THR A 390 -13.67 6.95 -24.83
CA THR A 390 -13.87 6.20 -26.07
C THR A 390 -12.70 5.25 -26.26
N ALA A 391 -13.00 4.00 -26.61
CA ALA A 391 -12.00 2.97 -26.84
C ALA A 391 -11.13 3.32 -28.07
N GLY A 392 -9.88 2.88 -28.04
CA GLY A 392 -8.90 3.14 -29.09
C GLY A 392 -7.68 3.92 -28.61
N ILE A 393 -6.90 4.43 -29.56
CA ILE A 393 -5.62 5.07 -29.28
C ILE A 393 -5.84 6.58 -29.06
N TRP A 394 -5.62 7.01 -27.83
CA TRP A 394 -5.49 8.41 -27.46
C TRP A 394 -4.03 8.83 -27.62
N ARG A 395 -3.80 10.02 -28.19
CA ARG A 395 -2.46 10.60 -28.32
C ARG A 395 -2.38 11.92 -27.57
N LEU A 396 -1.36 12.06 -26.73
CA LEU A 396 -1.08 13.30 -26.01
C LEU A 396 0.34 13.75 -26.36
N GLN A 397 0.52 15.01 -26.78
CA GLN A 397 1.85 15.60 -26.85
C GLN A 397 2.15 16.32 -25.55
N VAL A 398 3.25 15.95 -24.90
CA VAL A 398 3.73 16.58 -23.68
C VAL A 398 4.85 17.55 -24.03
N TYR A 399 4.58 18.84 -23.83
CA TYR A 399 5.54 19.92 -24.06
C TYR A 399 6.23 20.27 -22.75
N THR A 400 7.50 20.68 -22.84
CA THR A 400 8.23 21.30 -21.74
C THR A 400 8.56 22.76 -22.05
N ARG A 401 8.64 23.59 -21.02
CA ARG A 401 9.20 24.95 -21.08
C ARG A 401 10.16 25.14 -19.90
N GLY A 402 11.40 25.45 -20.23
CA GLY A 402 12.47 25.76 -19.28
C GLY A 402 13.83 25.69 -19.98
N ASN A 403 14.90 25.86 -19.22
CA ASN A 403 16.28 25.91 -19.72
C ASN A 403 17.09 24.64 -19.43
N LEU A 404 16.48 23.64 -18.78
CA LEU A 404 17.11 22.36 -18.48
C LEU A 404 16.42 21.24 -19.28
N GLU A 405 17.05 20.07 -19.36
CA GLU A 405 16.42 18.85 -19.90
C GLU A 405 15.18 18.52 -19.05
N GLY A 406 14.03 18.31 -19.71
CA GLY A 406 12.77 18.03 -19.02
C GLY A 406 12.39 16.56 -19.10
N SER A 407 12.28 15.90 -17.96
CA SER A 407 11.72 14.55 -17.84
C SER A 407 10.37 14.57 -17.12
N PHE A 408 9.52 13.64 -17.51
CA PHE A 408 8.25 13.43 -16.86
C PHE A 408 7.90 11.95 -16.81
N HIS A 409 7.07 11.63 -15.83
CA HIS A 409 6.47 10.32 -15.65
C HIS A 409 4.95 10.44 -15.80
N ILE A 410 4.31 9.37 -16.27
CA ILE A 410 2.85 9.24 -16.25
C ILE A 410 2.48 7.88 -15.68
N TRP A 411 1.58 7.86 -14.70
CA TRP A 411 1.02 6.63 -14.17
C TRP A 411 -0.49 6.53 -14.41
N LEU A 412 -0.92 5.32 -14.72
CA LEU A 412 -2.31 4.88 -14.66
C LEU A 412 -2.57 4.18 -13.31
N PRO A 413 -3.84 4.06 -12.87
CA PRO A 413 -4.24 3.34 -11.67
C PRO A 413 -3.74 1.88 -11.69
N MET A 414 -3.56 1.31 -10.51
CA MET A 414 -3.11 -0.07 -10.35
C MET A 414 -4.14 -1.10 -10.81
N ASN A 415 -3.73 -2.37 -10.91
CA ASN A 415 -4.61 -3.46 -11.35
C ASN A 415 -5.96 -3.47 -10.60
N GLY A 416 -7.05 -3.69 -11.34
CA GLY A 416 -8.42 -3.63 -10.84
C GLY A 416 -9.06 -2.23 -10.84
N PHE A 417 -8.27 -1.15 -10.76
CA PHE A 417 -8.81 0.23 -10.83
C PHE A 417 -8.94 0.78 -12.25
N VAL A 418 -8.32 0.10 -13.21
CA VAL A 418 -8.45 0.33 -14.64
C VAL A 418 -8.26 -1.01 -15.36
N SER A 419 -8.90 -1.18 -16.52
CA SER A 419 -8.85 -2.40 -17.31
C SER A 419 -7.42 -2.82 -17.68
N GLU A 420 -7.14 -4.12 -17.76
CA GLU A 420 -5.87 -4.62 -18.31
C GLU A 420 -5.69 -4.27 -19.81
N ASN A 421 -6.79 -3.95 -20.51
CA ASN A 421 -6.77 -3.51 -21.90
C ASN A 421 -6.50 -2.00 -22.07
N THR A 422 -6.38 -1.25 -20.97
CA THR A 422 -6.04 0.17 -20.98
C THR A 422 -4.60 0.34 -20.54
N TYR A 423 -3.71 0.70 -21.47
CA TYR A 423 -2.26 0.69 -21.27
C TYR A 423 -1.51 1.63 -22.21
N PHE A 424 -0.28 1.98 -21.83
CA PHE A 424 0.63 2.72 -22.72
C PHE A 424 1.20 1.81 -23.80
N ILE A 425 1.12 2.25 -25.06
CA ILE A 425 1.72 1.55 -26.20
C ILE A 425 3.23 1.38 -25.96
N GLN A 426 3.90 2.48 -25.60
CA GLN A 426 5.31 2.52 -25.22
C GLN A 426 5.46 2.75 -23.71
N SER A 427 5.33 1.70 -22.92
CA SER A 427 5.47 1.78 -21.45
C SER A 427 6.93 1.65 -20.99
N ASP A 428 7.25 2.23 -19.83
CA ASP A 428 8.50 1.95 -19.09
C ASP A 428 8.21 0.96 -17.95
N PRO A 429 8.90 -0.20 -17.88
CA PRO A 429 8.65 -1.22 -16.85
C PRO A 429 9.25 -0.88 -15.48
N TYR A 430 10.11 0.14 -15.40
CA TYR A 430 10.76 0.61 -14.17
C TYR A 430 9.97 1.73 -13.51
N THR A 431 10.32 2.07 -12.26
CA THR A 431 9.59 3.08 -11.45
C THR A 431 8.10 2.75 -11.31
N THR A 432 7.82 1.46 -11.08
CA THR A 432 6.46 0.92 -10.90
C THR A 432 6.18 0.52 -9.44
N ILE A 433 7.13 0.77 -8.52
CA ILE A 433 6.97 0.49 -7.09
C ILE A 433 5.83 1.34 -6.54
N THR A 434 4.75 0.68 -6.09
CA THR A 434 3.55 1.36 -5.60
C THR A 434 3.80 2.04 -4.26
N SER A 435 3.11 3.14 -3.98
CA SER A 435 2.98 3.68 -2.62
C SER A 435 2.28 2.65 -1.72
N PRO A 436 2.68 2.45 -0.45
CA PRO A 436 3.75 3.14 0.27
C PRO A 436 5.10 2.41 0.17
N GLY A 437 5.24 1.43 -0.72
CA GLY A 437 6.48 0.69 -0.96
C GLY A 437 7.65 1.57 -1.45
N ASN A 438 7.39 2.81 -1.82
CA ASN A 438 8.41 3.83 -2.11
C ASN A 438 8.95 4.57 -0.87
N SER A 439 8.44 4.30 0.34
CA SER A 439 8.88 4.91 1.61
C SER A 439 10.32 4.59 1.99
N ILE A 440 11.02 5.49 2.68
CA ILE A 440 12.47 5.34 2.95
C ILE A 440 12.79 4.25 3.99
N VAL A 441 12.13 4.27 5.15
CA VAL A 441 12.48 3.40 6.30
C VAL A 441 11.91 1.98 6.21
N PRO A 442 10.64 1.74 5.80
CA PRO A 442 10.09 0.38 5.69
C PRO A 442 10.83 -0.50 4.68
N ILE A 443 10.79 -1.81 4.89
CA ILE A 443 11.38 -2.82 4.01
C ILE A 443 10.41 -3.10 2.87
N THR A 444 10.77 -2.72 1.65
CA THR A 444 9.96 -3.00 0.46
C THR A 444 10.40 -4.29 -0.19
N VAL A 445 9.44 -5.17 -0.44
CA VAL A 445 9.69 -6.54 -0.82
C VAL A 445 9.07 -6.84 -2.18
N THR A 446 9.88 -7.38 -3.09
CA THR A 446 9.42 -7.97 -4.34
C THR A 446 9.18 -9.47 -4.20
N ALA A 447 8.43 -10.05 -5.13
CA ALA A 447 8.10 -11.47 -5.13
C ALA A 447 8.97 -12.24 -6.12
N TYR A 448 9.40 -13.43 -5.73
CA TYR A 448 9.95 -14.43 -6.64
C TYR A 448 9.23 -15.77 -6.47
N ASN A 449 9.37 -16.62 -7.48
CA ASN A 449 8.86 -17.98 -7.44
C ASN A 449 9.91 -18.92 -6.83
N PRO A 450 9.66 -19.46 -5.62
CA PRO A 450 10.60 -20.36 -4.95
C PRO A 450 10.82 -21.70 -5.66
N ALA A 451 9.97 -22.11 -6.60
CA ALA A 451 10.15 -23.36 -7.34
C ALA A 451 11.28 -23.28 -8.39
N ASN A 452 11.52 -22.10 -8.96
CA ASN A 452 12.47 -21.91 -10.07
C ASN A 452 13.40 -20.70 -9.90
N ASN A 453 13.30 -19.97 -8.79
CA ASN A 453 14.07 -18.75 -8.50
C ASN A 453 13.90 -17.62 -9.53
N ASN A 454 12.80 -17.60 -10.28
CA ASN A 454 12.49 -16.51 -11.19
C ASN A 454 11.71 -15.40 -10.48
N LEU A 455 11.96 -14.16 -10.87
CA LEU A 455 11.18 -13.02 -10.41
C LEU A 455 9.71 -13.19 -10.82
N TYR A 456 8.79 -12.81 -9.96
CA TYR A 456 7.38 -12.76 -10.32
C TYR A 456 7.17 -11.76 -11.47
N GLN A 457 6.54 -12.20 -12.55
CA GLN A 457 6.45 -11.40 -13.78
C GLN A 457 5.78 -10.04 -13.58
N ARG A 458 4.74 -9.98 -12.72
CA ARG A 458 4.04 -8.73 -12.42
C ARG A 458 4.70 -7.90 -11.33
N ALA A 459 5.75 -8.39 -10.67
CA ALA A 459 6.37 -7.63 -9.58
C ALA A 459 6.87 -6.27 -10.07
N SER A 460 6.44 -5.22 -9.37
CA SER A 460 6.88 -3.86 -9.61
C SER A 460 8.40 -3.73 -9.45
N ARG A 461 8.98 -2.83 -10.23
CA ARG A 461 10.42 -2.65 -10.38
C ARG A 461 10.79 -1.21 -10.07
N GLY A 462 11.94 -1.05 -9.43
CA GLY A 462 12.45 0.26 -9.06
C GLY A 462 13.23 0.96 -10.17
N TYR A 463 14.00 1.98 -9.81
CA TYR A 463 14.04 2.62 -8.48
C TYR A 463 12.81 3.50 -8.25
N SER A 464 12.72 4.17 -7.10
CA SER A 464 11.74 5.25 -6.95
C SER A 464 12.02 6.38 -7.96
N ARG A 465 11.08 7.31 -8.14
CA ARG A 465 11.25 8.44 -9.06
C ARG A 465 12.51 9.26 -8.75
N ILE A 466 12.88 9.37 -7.47
CA ILE A 466 14.08 10.07 -7.00
C ILE A 466 15.31 9.17 -6.85
N ASN A 467 15.32 8.01 -7.52
CA ASN A 467 16.40 7.02 -7.51
C ASN A 467 16.71 6.36 -6.15
N THR A 468 15.74 6.35 -5.22
CA THR A 468 15.86 5.54 -3.99
C THR A 468 15.74 4.07 -4.34
N ILE A 469 16.66 3.25 -3.82
CA ILE A 469 16.68 1.80 -4.09
C ILE A 469 15.45 1.14 -3.50
N LYS A 470 14.58 0.67 -4.40
CA LYS A 470 13.38 -0.11 -4.16
C LYS A 470 13.26 -1.15 -5.29
N PRO A 471 12.69 -2.35 -5.08
CA PRO A 471 12.52 -2.97 -3.76
C PRO A 471 13.90 -3.09 -3.06
N GLU A 472 13.94 -3.27 -1.75
CA GLU A 472 15.21 -3.59 -1.09
C GLU A 472 15.55 -5.06 -1.19
N LEU A 473 14.56 -5.95 -1.15
CA LEU A 473 14.75 -7.39 -1.03
C LEU A 473 13.69 -8.16 -1.80
N ALA A 474 13.98 -9.42 -2.12
CA ALA A 474 13.03 -10.37 -2.68
C ALA A 474 12.70 -11.49 -1.68
N ALA A 475 11.42 -11.87 -1.63
CA ALA A 475 10.94 -12.99 -0.82
C ALA A 475 9.98 -13.90 -1.63
N PRO A 476 9.75 -15.15 -1.18
CA PRO A 476 8.78 -16.03 -1.83
C PRO A 476 7.40 -15.38 -1.89
N GLY A 477 6.84 -15.25 -3.09
CA GLY A 477 5.54 -14.62 -3.28
C GLY A 477 4.72 -15.18 -4.43
N VAL A 478 5.09 -16.35 -4.97
CA VAL A 478 4.33 -17.03 -6.03
C VAL A 478 3.94 -18.41 -5.53
N ASN A 479 2.66 -18.76 -5.69
CA ASN A 479 2.10 -20.06 -5.31
C ASN A 479 2.32 -20.40 -3.83
N ILE A 480 2.21 -19.40 -2.95
CA ILE A 480 2.42 -19.56 -1.50
C ILE A 480 1.14 -20.11 -0.89
N GLN A 481 1.27 -21.22 -0.15
CA GLN A 481 0.15 -21.83 0.55
C GLN A 481 -0.36 -20.91 1.67
N ALA A 482 -1.66 -20.67 1.74
CA ALA A 482 -2.30 -19.79 2.71
C ALA A 482 -3.68 -20.33 3.14
N PRO A 483 -4.15 -20.04 4.37
CA PRO A 483 -5.46 -20.46 4.84
C PRO A 483 -6.58 -19.67 4.16
N THR A 484 -7.72 -20.31 3.98
CA THR A 484 -8.92 -19.71 3.38
C THR A 484 -10.05 -19.55 4.40
N LEU A 485 -11.07 -18.77 4.04
CA LEU A 485 -12.27 -18.54 4.86
C LEU A 485 -13.12 -19.80 5.09
N ASP A 486 -12.96 -20.84 4.26
CA ASP A 486 -13.58 -22.15 4.47
C ASP A 486 -12.70 -23.10 5.29
N GLN A 487 -11.70 -22.54 6.00
CA GLN A 487 -10.74 -23.25 6.86
C GLN A 487 -9.94 -24.34 6.14
N LYS A 488 -9.73 -24.16 4.83
CA LYS A 488 -8.84 -24.98 4.00
C LYS A 488 -7.58 -24.20 3.65
N PHE A 489 -6.83 -24.71 2.68
CA PHE A 489 -5.63 -24.07 2.15
C PHE A 489 -5.74 -23.88 0.65
N THR A 490 -5.29 -22.73 0.18
CA THR A 490 -5.15 -22.40 -1.24
C THR A 490 -3.75 -21.84 -1.51
N GLN A 491 -3.47 -21.48 -2.76
CA GLN A 491 -2.23 -20.80 -3.13
C GLN A 491 -2.51 -19.35 -3.54
N ILE A 492 -1.68 -18.43 -3.03
CA ILE A 492 -1.71 -17.02 -3.44
C ILE A 492 -0.40 -16.58 -4.10
N THR A 493 -0.53 -15.60 -4.97
CA THR A 493 0.58 -15.00 -5.72
C THR A 493 0.50 -13.48 -5.66
N GLY A 494 1.63 -12.83 -5.40
CA GLY A 494 1.79 -11.39 -5.38
C GLY A 494 2.86 -10.92 -4.41
N THR A 495 3.19 -9.63 -4.51
CA THR A 495 4.13 -8.99 -3.59
C THR A 495 3.58 -8.85 -2.17
N GLY A 496 2.26 -8.91 -1.95
CA GLY A 496 1.67 -8.98 -0.61
C GLY A 496 2.02 -10.28 0.12
N ALA A 497 2.00 -11.43 -0.57
CA ALA A 497 2.46 -12.71 -0.01
C ALA A 497 3.95 -12.65 0.39
N ALA A 498 4.78 -12.00 -0.43
CA ALA A 498 6.20 -11.78 -0.14
C ALA A 498 6.40 -10.86 1.07
N ALA A 499 5.58 -9.81 1.22
CA ALA A 499 5.59 -8.93 2.39
C ALA A 499 5.18 -9.66 3.67
N ALA A 500 4.15 -10.50 3.62
CA ALA A 500 3.73 -11.33 4.77
C ALA A 500 4.82 -12.32 5.20
N HIS A 501 5.45 -12.98 4.23
CA HIS A 501 6.60 -13.84 4.50
C HIS A 501 7.74 -13.06 5.18
N THR A 502 8.03 -11.86 4.68
CA THR A 502 9.08 -10.99 5.23
C THR A 502 8.73 -10.50 6.63
N ALA A 503 7.48 -10.16 6.92
CA ALA A 503 7.03 -9.78 8.26
C ALA A 503 7.27 -10.90 9.29
N GLY A 504 7.08 -12.16 8.90
CA GLY A 504 7.46 -13.27 9.77
C GLY A 504 8.98 -13.36 9.98
N ILE A 505 9.79 -13.12 8.95
CA ILE A 505 11.25 -13.09 9.09
C ILE A 505 11.70 -11.92 9.97
N THR A 506 11.09 -10.74 9.87
CA THR A 506 11.42 -9.62 10.76
C THR A 506 11.03 -9.92 12.20
N ALA A 507 9.93 -10.65 12.44
CA ALA A 507 9.57 -11.13 13.77
C ALA A 507 10.63 -12.09 14.37
N ILE A 508 11.24 -12.96 13.56
CA ILE A 508 12.38 -13.80 14.00
C ILE A 508 13.55 -12.93 14.50
N ILE A 509 13.88 -11.86 13.77
CA ILE A 509 14.96 -10.94 14.15
C ILE A 509 14.59 -10.15 15.42
N LEU A 510 13.33 -9.71 15.55
CA LEU A 510 12.84 -9.02 16.74
C LEU A 510 12.84 -9.92 17.99
N GLU A 511 12.48 -11.20 17.86
CA GLU A 511 12.59 -12.17 18.95
C GLU A 511 14.05 -12.29 19.40
N TRP A 512 14.97 -12.48 18.45
CA TRP A 512 16.38 -12.59 18.75
C TRP A 512 16.95 -11.31 19.40
N GLY A 513 16.65 -10.14 18.83
CA GLY A 513 17.19 -8.86 19.28
C GLY A 513 16.61 -8.43 20.62
N ILE A 514 15.29 -8.39 20.74
CA ILE A 514 14.61 -7.76 21.88
C ILE A 514 14.23 -8.79 22.93
N VAL A 515 13.50 -9.84 22.55
CA VAL A 515 12.99 -10.83 23.52
C VAL A 515 14.14 -11.59 24.16
N ARG A 516 15.13 -12.01 23.37
CA ARG A 516 16.35 -12.67 23.85
C ARG A 516 17.47 -11.70 24.24
N LYS A 517 17.23 -10.38 24.16
CA LYS A 517 18.13 -9.30 24.61
C LYS A 517 19.51 -9.27 23.92
N ASN A 518 19.64 -9.79 22.71
CA ASN A 518 20.90 -9.71 21.96
C ASN A 518 21.13 -8.33 21.33
N TYR A 519 20.04 -7.59 21.03
CA TYR A 519 20.05 -6.24 20.46
C TYR A 519 18.76 -5.47 20.86
N PRO A 520 18.65 -4.97 22.11
CA PRO A 520 17.38 -4.51 22.70
C PRO A 520 16.73 -3.26 22.08
N GLY A 521 17.41 -2.56 21.17
CA GLY A 521 16.91 -1.33 20.52
C GLY A 521 16.51 -1.50 19.06
N ILE A 522 16.50 -2.74 18.54
CA ILE A 522 16.44 -2.95 17.09
C ILE A 522 15.17 -2.37 16.46
N ASP A 523 15.33 -1.59 15.39
CA ASP A 523 14.23 -0.97 14.63
C ASP A 523 14.17 -1.45 13.17
N SER A 524 13.27 -0.86 12.37
CA SER A 524 13.07 -1.26 10.98
C SER A 524 14.28 -0.92 10.10
N VAL A 525 15.05 0.11 10.44
CA VAL A 525 16.27 0.49 9.72
C VAL A 525 17.33 -0.59 9.93
N GLU A 526 17.58 -0.97 11.17
CA GLU A 526 18.60 -1.95 11.53
C GLU A 526 18.23 -3.35 11.03
N VAL A 527 16.96 -3.78 11.21
CA VAL A 527 16.44 -5.03 10.65
C VAL A 527 16.65 -5.06 9.13
N LYS A 528 16.28 -3.99 8.41
CA LYS A 528 16.52 -3.87 6.97
C LYS A 528 17.99 -4.05 6.62
N LYS A 529 18.90 -3.42 7.36
CA LYS A 529 20.34 -3.52 7.08
C LYS A 529 20.90 -4.91 7.36
N PHE A 530 20.42 -5.62 8.37
CA PHE A 530 20.80 -7.02 8.59
C PHE A 530 20.34 -7.91 7.43
N LEU A 531 19.08 -7.79 7.03
CA LEU A 531 18.54 -8.53 5.88
C LEU A 531 19.31 -8.25 4.59
N ILE A 532 19.66 -6.98 4.32
CA ILE A 532 20.48 -6.59 3.16
C ILE A 532 21.86 -7.24 3.22
N ARG A 533 22.53 -7.25 4.37
CA ARG A 533 23.87 -7.87 4.50
C ARG A 533 23.80 -9.38 4.25
N GLY A 534 22.79 -10.05 4.82
CA GLY A 534 22.56 -11.49 4.66
C GLY A 534 21.92 -11.91 3.35
N ALA A 535 21.46 -10.99 2.50
CA ALA A 535 20.76 -11.34 1.28
C ALA A 535 21.61 -12.21 0.34
N ASN A 536 21.00 -13.29 -0.15
CA ASN A 536 21.58 -14.16 -1.16
C ASN A 536 21.54 -13.48 -2.55
N ARG A 537 22.64 -13.55 -3.28
CA ARG A 537 22.85 -12.85 -4.56
C ARG A 537 23.34 -13.83 -5.59
N VAL A 538 22.76 -13.77 -6.78
CA VAL A 538 23.25 -14.55 -7.92
C VAL A 538 24.53 -13.89 -8.45
N PRO A 539 25.69 -14.59 -8.49
CA PRO A 539 26.97 -13.97 -8.86
C PRO A 539 27.01 -13.34 -10.26
N THR A 540 26.13 -13.75 -11.16
CA THR A 540 26.05 -13.24 -12.54
C THR A 540 25.24 -11.94 -12.66
N GLN A 541 24.66 -11.43 -11.58
CA GLN A 541 23.91 -10.17 -11.56
C GLN A 541 24.63 -9.11 -10.74
N THR A 542 24.47 -7.85 -11.12
CA THR A 542 24.93 -6.70 -10.31
C THR A 542 23.85 -6.32 -9.31
N TYR A 543 24.27 -6.06 -8.07
CA TYR A 543 23.40 -5.60 -6.98
C TYR A 543 23.95 -4.29 -6.38
N PRO A 544 23.08 -3.39 -5.87
CA PRO A 544 21.63 -3.47 -5.99
C PRO A 544 21.15 -3.28 -7.43
N ASN A 545 19.99 -3.83 -7.76
CA ASN A 545 19.33 -3.59 -9.05
C ASN A 545 17.83 -3.33 -8.87
N ARG A 546 17.18 -2.89 -9.95
CA ARG A 546 15.78 -2.45 -9.96
C ARG A 546 14.77 -3.59 -9.79
N ASP A 547 15.20 -4.83 -9.99
CA ASP A 547 14.33 -6.01 -10.03
C ASP A 547 14.34 -6.75 -8.69
N TRP A 548 15.53 -7.05 -8.17
CA TRP A 548 15.77 -7.86 -6.98
C TRP A 548 16.22 -7.05 -5.76
N GLY A 549 16.39 -5.74 -5.90
CA GLY A 549 16.96 -4.90 -4.85
C GLY A 549 18.38 -5.35 -4.52
N TYR A 550 18.62 -5.70 -3.26
CA TYR A 550 19.89 -6.21 -2.75
C TYR A 550 20.01 -7.74 -2.77
N GLY A 551 18.98 -8.47 -3.18
CA GLY A 551 18.99 -9.94 -3.26
C GLY A 551 17.79 -10.60 -2.58
N ILE A 552 17.85 -11.92 -2.48
CA ILE A 552 16.82 -12.77 -1.86
C ILE A 552 17.08 -12.83 -0.35
N ILE A 553 16.03 -12.69 0.46
CA ILE A 553 16.15 -12.83 1.92
C ILE A 553 16.68 -14.22 2.29
N ASP A 554 17.75 -14.25 3.09
CA ASP A 554 18.33 -15.46 3.65
C ASP A 554 18.60 -15.24 5.15
N ILE A 555 17.64 -15.64 5.97
CA ILE A 555 17.71 -15.45 7.44
C ILE A 555 18.87 -16.24 8.08
N TYR A 556 19.28 -17.37 7.49
CA TYR A 556 20.40 -18.13 8.00
C TYR A 556 21.71 -17.35 7.83
N ASN A 557 21.93 -16.82 6.62
CA ASN A 557 23.10 -16.00 6.33
C ASN A 557 23.14 -14.70 7.13
N VAL A 558 21.98 -14.10 7.45
CA VAL A 558 21.91 -12.96 8.38
C VAL A 558 22.54 -13.31 9.73
N PHE A 559 22.15 -14.42 10.34
CA PHE A 559 22.70 -14.83 11.63
C PHE A 559 24.14 -15.33 11.56
N ASP A 560 24.57 -15.92 10.45
CA ASP A 560 25.97 -16.31 10.24
C ASP A 560 26.89 -15.09 10.23
N ILE A 561 26.48 -14.00 9.55
CA ILE A 561 27.20 -12.72 9.57
C ILE A 561 27.23 -12.13 10.98
N LEU A 562 26.11 -12.13 11.70
CA LEU A 562 26.04 -11.63 13.08
C LEU A 562 26.97 -12.41 14.04
N ARG A 563 27.16 -13.71 13.80
CA ARG A 563 28.08 -14.54 14.59
C ARG A 563 29.53 -14.12 14.39
N ALA A 564 29.94 -13.81 13.16
CA ALA A 564 31.32 -13.43 12.86
C ALA A 564 31.77 -12.15 13.59
N ASP A 565 30.84 -11.24 13.89
CA ASP A 565 31.12 -9.98 14.60
C ASP A 565 31.26 -10.15 16.13
N THR A 566 30.73 -11.23 16.72
CA THR A 566 30.83 -11.51 18.18
C THR A 566 32.09 -12.27 18.58
N GLN A 567 32.91 -12.68 17.61
CA GLN A 567 34.20 -13.37 17.84
C GLN A 567 35.42 -12.44 17.71
N ARG A 568 35.21 -11.13 17.62
CA ARG A 568 36.22 -10.09 17.77
C ARG A 568 35.98 -9.33 19.07
#